data_AF-A0A9X8H9Z3-F1
#
_entry.id   AF-A0A9X8H9Z3-F1
#
_cell.length_a   1.000
_cell.length_b   1.000
_cell.length_c   1.000
_cell.angle_alpha   90.00
_cell.angle_beta   90.00
_cell.angle_gamma   90.00
#
_symmetry.space_group_name_H-M   'P 1'
#
loop_
_entity.id
_entity.type
_entity.pdbx_description
1 polymer ?
#
loop_
_entity_poly.entity_id
_entity_poly.type
_entity_poly.pdbx_seq_one_letter_code
_entity_poly.pdbx_strand_id
1 'polypeptide(L)'
;HGATTSVDGRVVSSSPWHDQGQADVLPLLNKAKSPMHMNLSLAKAFQGGSSLHLCAILPAKARVSVDLLPLQVHFAPRKVICVAYSFHTTNDPTSFGLVLNLVSKDEIVLRGWPSSQMTSSPLSQITSSSLSPLIGRAKHTRAYAPVSETNGPNGWITRVYQLGGALWDGHVIKGVSVFGVNLSDERTEDWSVHVGQVVVCPVAADMPTLSQMSPVITAVQIDPSTATLTWTVPSTVQYTHVFQEMLTCHDELVWVGRTNHSRWQLPSKAKSNITFVLQPVHWTGAVGRPQRVTIVLGGADDPSSFPQT
;
A
#
# COMPACT_ATOMS: atom_id res chain seq x y z
N HIS A 1 10.49 -0.02 -11.43
CA HIS A 1 10.83 -1.13 -12.33
C HIS A 1 10.46 -2.44 -11.65
N GLY A 2 10.22 -3.51 -12.39
CA GLY A 2 9.91 -4.82 -11.84
C GLY A 2 9.80 -5.87 -12.93
N ALA A 3 9.93 -7.14 -12.55
CA ALA A 3 9.68 -8.27 -13.45
C ALA A 3 8.16 -8.50 -13.65
N THR A 4 7.36 -8.04 -12.70
CA THR A 4 5.89 -8.09 -12.72
C THR A 4 5.32 -6.78 -12.18
N THR A 5 4.03 -6.55 -12.35
CA THR A 5 3.29 -5.45 -11.71
C THR A 5 2.18 -6.04 -10.86
N SER A 6 2.07 -5.60 -9.61
CA SER A 6 1.02 -5.97 -8.67
C SER A 6 0.18 -4.77 -8.25
N VAL A 7 -1.10 -5.01 -8.00
CA VAL A 7 -2.07 -4.08 -7.40
C VAL A 7 -2.78 -4.81 -6.27
N ASP A 8 -2.73 -4.26 -5.06
CA ASP A 8 -3.25 -4.88 -3.83
C ASP A 8 -2.83 -6.36 -3.65
N GLY A 9 -1.57 -6.66 -4.01
CA GLY A 9 -0.97 -7.99 -3.89
C GLY A 9 -1.33 -8.98 -5.00
N ARG A 10 -2.16 -8.59 -5.98
CA ARG A 10 -2.45 -9.39 -7.18
C ARG A 10 -1.54 -8.98 -8.31
N VAL A 11 -0.93 -9.96 -8.97
CA VAL A 11 -0.17 -9.71 -10.20
C VAL A 11 -1.16 -9.34 -11.31
N VAL A 12 -1.04 -8.13 -11.84
CA VAL A 12 -1.85 -7.61 -12.96
C VAL A 12 -1.06 -7.55 -14.27
N SER A 13 0.26 -7.74 -14.22
CA SER A 13 1.12 -7.92 -15.38
C SER A 13 2.28 -8.83 -15.05
N SER A 14 2.56 -9.80 -15.91
CA SER A 14 3.77 -10.63 -15.88
C SER A 14 4.90 -10.06 -16.74
N SER A 15 4.69 -8.92 -17.39
CA SER A 15 5.68 -8.31 -18.27
C SER A 15 6.65 -7.41 -17.48
N PRO A 16 7.96 -7.47 -17.77
CA PRO A 16 8.92 -6.56 -17.18
C PRO A 16 8.62 -5.11 -17.57
N TRP A 17 8.81 -4.20 -16.63
CA TRP A 17 8.59 -2.77 -16.86
C TRP A 17 9.63 -1.94 -16.14
N HIS A 18 9.87 -0.76 -16.68
CA HIS A 18 10.80 0.20 -16.11
C HIS A 18 10.25 1.61 -16.27
N ASP A 19 10.09 2.29 -15.15
CA ASP A 19 9.66 3.68 -15.08
C ASP A 19 10.45 4.32 -13.93
N GLN A 20 11.25 5.34 -14.27
CA GLN A 20 12.13 6.05 -13.33
C GLN A 20 11.45 7.26 -12.68
N GLY A 21 10.31 7.72 -13.20
CA GLY A 21 9.62 8.89 -12.67
C GLY A 21 8.89 8.64 -11.35
N GLN A 22 8.89 7.39 -10.87
CA GLN A 22 7.96 6.90 -9.85
C GLN A 22 8.64 5.98 -8.82
N ALA A 23 9.78 6.44 -8.28
CA ALA A 23 10.44 5.80 -7.15
C ALA A 23 9.82 6.25 -5.83
N ASP A 24 9.42 5.29 -4.99
CA ASP A 24 8.98 5.57 -3.63
C ASP A 24 10.15 6.03 -2.75
N VAL A 25 9.84 6.53 -1.56
CA VAL A 25 10.85 6.75 -0.52
C VAL A 25 11.31 5.39 0.01
N LEU A 26 12.51 4.98 -0.39
CA LEU A 26 13.07 3.66 -0.05
C LEU A 26 13.77 3.69 1.33
N PRO A 27 13.67 2.58 2.10
CA PRO A 27 14.34 2.46 3.40
C PRO A 27 15.86 2.55 3.25
N LEU A 28 16.52 2.92 4.35
CA LEU A 28 17.98 2.90 4.44
C LEU A 28 18.45 1.44 4.52
N LEU A 29 18.78 0.86 3.36
CA LEU A 29 19.31 -0.49 3.29
C LEU A 29 20.70 -0.53 3.96
N ASN A 30 20.93 -1.55 4.79
CA ASN A 30 22.20 -1.87 5.46
C ASN A 30 22.61 -0.97 6.64
N LYS A 31 22.12 -1.30 7.84
CA LYS A 31 22.96 -1.18 9.05
C LYS A 31 23.69 -2.50 9.25
N ALA A 32 25.00 -2.53 8.96
CA ALA A 32 25.88 -3.71 9.04
C ALA A 32 25.96 -4.42 10.42
N LYS A 33 25.14 -4.01 11.40
CA LYS A 33 25.08 -4.55 12.77
C LYS A 33 23.72 -5.17 13.13
N SER A 34 22.73 -5.14 12.23
CA SER A 34 21.43 -5.78 12.48
C SER A 34 21.50 -7.28 12.18
N PRO A 35 21.02 -8.17 13.07
CA PRO A 35 20.88 -9.58 12.75
C PRO A 35 19.71 -9.87 11.79
N MET A 36 18.92 -8.85 11.42
CA MET A 36 17.93 -8.91 10.35
C MET A 36 18.53 -8.34 9.06
N HIS A 37 18.58 -9.17 8.03
CA HIS A 37 18.95 -8.79 6.67
C HIS A 37 17.75 -8.14 5.95
N MET A 38 18.03 -7.09 5.19
CA MET A 38 17.04 -6.30 4.46
C MET A 38 17.43 -6.24 2.99
N ASN A 39 16.57 -6.67 2.08
CA ASN A 39 16.81 -6.64 0.65
C ASN A 39 15.57 -6.19 -0.11
N LEU A 40 15.75 -5.55 -1.26
CA LEU A 40 14.65 -5.34 -2.20
C LEU A 40 14.35 -6.67 -2.91
N SER A 41 13.09 -7.10 -2.90
CA SER A 41 12.64 -8.31 -3.59
C SER A 41 11.73 -7.97 -4.76
N LEU A 42 12.06 -8.49 -5.94
CA LEU A 42 11.23 -8.42 -7.15
C LEU A 42 10.30 -9.64 -7.31
N ALA A 43 10.44 -10.63 -6.43
CA ALA A 43 9.65 -11.86 -6.49
C ALA A 43 8.22 -11.67 -5.97
N LYS A 44 8.02 -10.66 -5.13
CA LYS A 44 6.72 -10.37 -4.51
C LYS A 44 6.54 -8.86 -4.32
N ALA A 45 5.34 -8.37 -4.58
CA ALA A 45 4.97 -6.96 -4.37
C ALA A 45 3.52 -6.85 -3.90
N PHE A 46 3.23 -5.82 -3.11
CA PHE A 46 1.85 -5.45 -2.78
C PHE A 46 1.34 -4.43 -3.80
N GLN A 47 2.12 -3.36 -4.02
CA GLN A 47 1.90 -2.37 -5.06
C GLN A 47 3.15 -2.28 -5.94
N GLY A 48 2.98 -2.16 -7.25
CA GLY A 48 4.10 -2.04 -8.19
C GLY A 48 4.88 -3.35 -8.36
N GLY A 49 6.21 -3.28 -8.40
CA GLY A 49 7.06 -4.38 -8.88
C GLY A 49 8.01 -4.97 -7.84
N SER A 50 7.96 -4.48 -6.60
CA SER A 50 8.88 -4.90 -5.54
C SER A 50 8.28 -4.78 -4.14
N SER A 51 8.89 -5.48 -3.19
CA SER A 51 8.66 -5.30 -1.75
C SER A 51 9.99 -5.30 -1.00
N LEU A 52 9.99 -4.83 0.24
CA LEU A 52 11.13 -4.98 1.14
C LEU A 52 11.07 -6.39 1.76
N HIS A 53 12.05 -7.23 1.46
CA HIS A 53 12.21 -8.54 2.09
C HIS A 53 13.14 -8.44 3.31
N LEU A 54 12.65 -8.97 4.42
CA LEU A 54 13.30 -9.01 5.72
C LEU A 54 13.49 -10.48 6.10
N CYS A 55 14.72 -10.87 6.41
CA CYS A 55 15.01 -12.23 6.86
C CYS A 55 16.00 -12.27 8.02
N ALA A 56 15.82 -13.23 8.92
CA ALA A 56 16.68 -13.46 10.07
C ALA A 56 16.57 -14.91 10.54
N ILE A 57 17.64 -15.43 11.14
CA ILE A 57 17.59 -16.69 11.89
C ILE A 57 17.44 -16.32 13.36
N LEU A 58 16.30 -16.64 13.96
CA LEU A 58 15.96 -16.19 15.32
C LEU A 58 15.91 -17.37 16.28
N PRO A 59 16.74 -17.38 17.34
CA PRO A 59 16.59 -18.34 18.44
C PRO A 59 15.20 -18.27 19.08
N ALA A 60 14.82 -19.31 19.81
CA ALA A 60 13.56 -19.34 20.56
C ALA A 60 13.39 -18.07 21.41
N LYS A 61 12.20 -17.46 21.36
CA LYS A 61 11.84 -16.21 22.05
C LYS A 61 12.67 -14.98 21.69
N ALA A 62 13.58 -15.06 20.72
CA ALA A 62 14.41 -13.93 20.33
C ALA A 62 13.58 -12.89 19.59
N ARG A 63 13.90 -11.61 19.84
CA ARG A 63 13.35 -10.47 19.12
C ARG A 63 14.47 -9.76 18.36
N VAL A 64 14.16 -9.32 17.15
CA VAL A 64 15.01 -8.47 16.32
C VAL A 64 14.20 -7.27 15.83
N SER A 65 14.88 -6.15 15.62
CA SER A 65 14.28 -4.96 15.02
C SER A 65 15.25 -4.24 14.12
N VAL A 66 14.74 -3.58 13.08
CA VAL A 66 15.55 -2.74 12.21
C VAL A 66 14.79 -1.48 11.83
N ASP A 67 15.52 -0.37 11.79
CA ASP A 67 14.97 0.92 11.38
C ASP A 67 14.78 0.95 9.86
N LEU A 68 13.61 1.37 9.41
CA LEU A 68 13.33 1.52 7.98
C LEU A 68 13.68 2.92 7.49
N LEU A 69 13.05 3.93 8.11
CA LEU A 69 13.04 5.29 7.62
C LEU A 69 13.01 6.30 8.77
N PRO A 70 13.84 7.36 8.73
CA PRO A 70 13.64 8.52 9.58
C PRO A 70 12.36 9.25 9.15
N LEU A 71 11.62 9.79 10.11
CA LEU A 71 10.41 10.57 9.91
C LEU A 71 10.41 11.82 10.80
N GLN A 72 9.53 12.77 10.50
CA GLN A 72 9.23 13.88 11.39
C GLN A 72 7.72 14.16 11.34
N VAL A 73 6.94 13.28 11.95
CA VAL A 73 5.47 13.40 11.98
C VAL A 73 5.03 13.84 13.36
N HIS A 74 4.32 14.96 13.43
CA HIS A 74 3.85 15.54 14.68
C HIS A 74 2.43 15.05 15.00
N PHE A 75 2.21 14.61 16.23
CA PHE A 75 0.86 14.44 16.77
C PHE A 75 0.26 15.81 17.06
N ALA A 76 -0.73 16.19 16.25
CA ALA A 76 -1.48 17.42 16.45
C ALA A 76 -2.55 17.26 17.56
N PRO A 77 -2.83 18.31 18.35
CA PRO A 77 -3.77 18.24 19.46
C PRO A 77 -5.16 17.71 19.06
N ARG A 78 -5.61 16.65 19.74
CA ARG A 78 -6.90 15.98 19.48
C ARG A 78 -7.08 15.49 18.05
N LYS A 79 -6.00 15.31 17.29
CA LYS A 79 -6.02 14.69 15.97
C LYS A 79 -5.62 13.22 16.08
N VAL A 80 -6.04 12.47 15.09
CA VAL A 80 -5.72 11.05 14.96
C VAL A 80 -4.82 10.88 13.74
N ILE A 81 -3.77 10.09 13.90
CA ILE A 81 -2.90 9.60 12.84
C ILE A 81 -3.28 8.15 12.58
N CYS A 82 -3.47 7.83 11.31
CA CYS A 82 -3.61 6.48 10.82
C CYS A 82 -2.25 5.94 10.41
N VAL A 83 -1.95 4.73 10.86
CA VAL A 83 -0.80 3.96 10.39
C VAL A 83 -1.34 2.69 9.75
N ALA A 84 -1.03 2.47 8.48
CA ALA A 84 -1.41 1.27 7.76
C ALA A 84 -0.17 0.61 7.14
N TYR A 85 -0.10 -0.71 7.17
CA TYR A 85 0.95 -1.43 6.47
C TYR A 85 0.49 -2.79 5.99
N SER A 86 1.06 -3.20 4.86
CA SER A 86 0.78 -4.47 4.19
C SER A 86 2.03 -5.34 4.21
N PHE A 87 1.90 -6.56 4.72
CA PHE A 87 3.01 -7.50 4.84
C PHE A 87 2.59 -8.92 4.46
N HIS A 88 3.56 -9.75 4.11
CA HIS A 88 3.38 -11.17 3.87
C HIS A 88 4.44 -11.95 4.63
N THR A 89 4.05 -12.96 5.39
CA THR A 89 4.96 -13.82 6.13
C THR A 89 4.47 -15.26 6.09
N THR A 90 5.40 -16.20 6.17
CA THR A 90 5.11 -17.63 6.40
C THR A 90 4.97 -17.96 7.89
N ASN A 91 5.39 -17.07 8.78
CA ASN A 91 5.29 -17.23 10.24
C ASN A 91 3.94 -16.70 10.75
N ASP A 92 3.64 -16.91 12.04
CA ASP A 92 2.46 -16.33 12.69
C ASP A 92 2.42 -14.80 12.47
N PRO A 93 1.33 -14.20 11.96
CA PRO A 93 1.24 -12.76 11.74
C PRO A 93 1.47 -11.88 12.98
N THR A 94 1.35 -12.43 14.19
CA THR A 94 1.61 -11.75 15.46
C THR A 94 3.11 -11.67 15.81
N SER A 95 3.94 -12.43 15.10
CA SER A 95 5.41 -12.41 15.17
C SER A 95 6.02 -11.17 14.54
N PHE A 96 5.24 -10.39 13.79
CA PHE A 96 5.69 -9.21 13.05
C PHE A 96 4.88 -7.96 13.43
N GLY A 97 5.56 -6.81 13.48
CA GLY A 97 4.90 -5.52 13.63
C GLY A 97 5.78 -4.32 13.29
N LEU A 98 5.18 -3.13 13.37
CA LEU A 98 5.87 -1.85 13.25
C LEU A 98 6.14 -1.24 14.63
N VAL A 99 7.19 -0.44 14.71
CA VAL A 99 7.48 0.42 15.86
C VAL A 99 7.59 1.86 15.37
N LEU A 100 6.81 2.77 15.96
CA LEU A 100 7.01 4.20 15.80
C LEU A 100 7.92 4.67 16.94
N ASN A 101 9.09 5.17 16.58
CA ASN A 101 10.03 5.71 17.55
C ASN A 101 9.71 7.18 17.77
N LEU A 102 9.62 7.62 19.03
CA LEU A 102 9.39 9.01 19.36
C LEU A 102 10.69 9.74 19.69
N VAL A 103 10.68 11.06 19.55
CA VAL A 103 11.78 11.93 20.00
C VAL A 103 12.01 11.80 21.51
N SER A 104 10.94 11.56 22.29
CA SER A 104 10.99 11.33 23.75
C SER A 104 11.71 10.05 24.18
N LYS A 105 12.14 9.21 23.22
CA LYS A 105 12.64 7.83 23.43
C LYS A 105 11.57 6.80 23.79
N ASP A 106 10.30 7.19 23.82
CA ASP A 106 9.22 6.22 23.91
C ASP A 106 8.98 5.53 22.57
N GLU A 107 8.45 4.30 22.62
CA GLU A 107 8.12 3.46 21.49
C GLU A 107 6.62 3.15 21.44
N ILE A 108 6.05 3.27 20.25
CA ILE A 108 4.69 2.78 19.95
C ILE A 108 4.81 1.51 19.13
N VAL A 109 4.43 0.38 19.71
CA VAL A 109 4.49 -0.93 19.04
C VAL A 109 3.12 -1.23 18.43
N LEU A 110 3.10 -1.53 17.14
CA LEU A 110 1.91 -1.85 16.36
C LEU A 110 1.99 -3.32 15.93
N ARG A 111 1.17 -4.17 16.54
CA ARG A 111 1.18 -5.63 16.26
C ARG A 111 -0.22 -6.21 16.26
N GLY A 112 -0.36 -7.38 15.64
CA GLY A 112 -1.62 -8.14 15.62
C GLY A 112 -2.10 -8.57 17.01
N TRP A 113 -3.38 -8.94 17.09
CA TRP A 113 -4.01 -9.44 18.31
C TRP A 113 -3.30 -10.69 18.85
N PRO A 114 -3.06 -10.80 20.17
CA PRO A 114 -2.58 -12.04 20.76
C PRO A 114 -3.55 -13.18 20.49
N SER A 115 -3.05 -14.37 20.13
CA SER A 115 -3.88 -15.54 19.81
C SER A 115 -4.81 -15.94 20.97
N SER A 116 -4.42 -15.64 22.21
CA SER A 116 -5.22 -15.87 23.43
C SER A 116 -6.45 -14.95 23.58
N GLN A 117 -6.56 -13.90 22.76
CA GLN A 117 -7.66 -12.91 22.79
C GLN A 117 -8.61 -13.00 21.58
N MET A 118 -8.44 -14.00 20.70
CA MET A 118 -9.32 -14.21 19.53
C MET A 118 -10.66 -14.91 19.86
N THR A 119 -10.96 -15.18 21.12
CA THR A 119 -12.12 -16.00 21.54
C THR A 119 -13.48 -15.28 21.52
N SER A 120 -13.54 -14.02 21.11
CA SER A 120 -14.79 -13.36 20.75
C SER A 120 -14.65 -12.75 19.37
N SER A 121 -15.61 -13.03 18.48
CA SER A 121 -15.70 -12.42 17.14
C SER A 121 -15.19 -10.97 17.15
N PRO A 122 -14.27 -10.56 16.25
CA PRO A 122 -13.76 -9.18 16.20
C PRO A 122 -14.86 -8.13 16.03
N LEU A 123 -16.04 -8.55 15.61
CA LEU A 123 -17.23 -7.74 15.39
C LEU A 123 -17.99 -7.36 16.67
N SER A 124 -17.87 -8.10 17.77
CA SER A 124 -18.66 -7.84 19.00
C SER A 124 -17.97 -6.93 20.02
N GLN A 125 -16.70 -6.59 19.82
CA GLN A 125 -15.95 -5.62 20.64
C GLN A 125 -15.49 -4.41 19.81
N ILE A 126 -16.31 -3.99 18.84
CA ILE A 126 -16.28 -2.60 18.37
C ILE A 126 -16.81 -1.75 19.53
N THR A 127 -15.97 -1.56 20.54
CA THR A 127 -16.11 -0.43 21.45
C THR A 127 -16.15 0.81 20.56
N SER A 128 -17.03 1.75 20.89
CA SER A 128 -17.32 3.00 20.18
C SER A 128 -16.11 3.95 19.99
N SER A 129 -14.90 3.47 20.20
CA SER A 129 -13.65 4.20 20.04
C SER A 129 -13.12 3.99 18.63
N SER A 130 -12.94 5.09 17.89
CA SER A 130 -12.19 5.11 16.63
C SER A 130 -10.71 4.75 16.81
N LEU A 131 -10.17 4.82 18.03
CA LEU A 131 -8.75 4.62 18.31
C LEU A 131 -8.39 3.14 18.49
N SER A 132 -7.15 2.79 18.10
CA SER A 132 -6.54 1.49 18.32
C SER A 132 -6.50 1.11 19.81
N PRO A 133 -6.89 -0.12 20.15
CA PRO A 133 -6.87 -0.59 21.53
C PRO A 133 -5.44 -0.83 22.03
N LEU A 134 -5.17 -0.41 23.27
CA LEU A 134 -3.91 -0.68 23.97
C LEU A 134 -3.90 -2.13 24.48
N ILE A 135 -2.92 -2.92 24.05
CA ILE A 135 -2.78 -4.34 24.40
C ILE A 135 -1.58 -4.63 25.30
N GLY A 136 -0.72 -3.64 25.55
CA GLY A 136 0.43 -3.81 26.43
C GLY A 136 1.10 -2.49 26.77
N ARG A 137 1.71 -2.44 27.96
CA ARG A 137 2.45 -1.26 28.42
C ARG A 137 3.69 -1.69 29.19
N ALA A 138 4.82 -1.08 28.85
CA ALA A 138 6.05 -1.07 29.62
C ALA A 138 6.46 0.39 29.87
N LYS A 139 7.55 0.62 30.61
CA LYS A 139 7.99 1.96 31.03
C LYS A 139 8.08 2.97 29.86
N HIS A 140 8.67 2.55 28.75
CA HIS A 140 8.89 3.37 27.54
C HIS A 140 8.22 2.80 26.29
N THR A 141 7.25 1.89 26.46
CA THR A 141 6.66 1.18 25.32
C THR A 141 5.16 1.05 25.51
N ARG A 142 4.39 1.42 24.48
CA ARG A 142 2.94 1.20 24.42
C ARG A 142 2.62 0.36 23.19
N ALA A 143 2.02 -0.81 23.39
CA ALA A 143 1.67 -1.73 22.32
C ALA A 143 0.17 -1.63 22.01
N TYR A 144 -0.16 -1.51 20.73
CA TYR A 144 -1.52 -1.37 20.22
C TYR A 144 -1.84 -2.49 19.23
N ALA A 145 -3.11 -2.90 19.23
CA ALA A 145 -3.69 -3.76 18.22
C ALA A 145 -4.36 -2.95 17.10
N PRO A 146 -4.53 -3.55 15.91
CA PRO A 146 -5.16 -2.87 14.79
C PRO A 146 -6.66 -2.65 15.05
N VAL A 147 -7.19 -1.53 14.55
CA VAL A 147 -8.65 -1.32 14.46
C VAL A 147 -9.28 -2.14 13.32
N SER A 148 -8.47 -2.49 12.32
CA SER A 148 -8.88 -3.34 11.20
C SER A 148 -7.70 -4.16 10.70
N GLU A 149 -7.96 -5.42 10.39
CA GLU A 149 -7.04 -6.33 9.73
C GLU A 149 -7.76 -6.98 8.55
N THR A 150 -7.15 -6.94 7.37
CA THR A 150 -7.71 -7.54 6.16
C THR A 150 -6.72 -8.51 5.53
N ASN A 151 -7.23 -9.70 5.21
CA ASN A 151 -6.50 -10.71 4.47
C ASN A 151 -6.67 -10.44 2.98
N GLY A 152 -5.58 -10.00 2.37
CA GLY A 152 -5.45 -9.80 0.94
C GLY A 152 -5.10 -11.09 0.18
N PRO A 153 -5.07 -10.99 -1.15
CA PRO A 153 -4.69 -12.10 -2.01
C PRO A 153 -3.23 -12.51 -1.78
N ASN A 154 -2.88 -13.75 -2.16
CA ASN A 154 -1.51 -14.27 -2.12
C ASN A 154 -0.84 -14.16 -0.73
N GLY A 155 -1.64 -14.21 0.34
CA GLY A 155 -1.19 -14.18 1.75
C GLY A 155 -0.82 -12.80 2.29
N TRP A 156 -1.10 -11.72 1.56
CA TRP A 156 -0.87 -10.36 2.06
C TRP A 156 -1.84 -10.05 3.20
N ILE A 157 -1.37 -9.39 4.24
CA ILE A 157 -2.18 -8.94 5.38
C ILE A 157 -1.98 -7.44 5.52
N THR A 158 -3.08 -6.69 5.57
CA THR A 158 -3.06 -5.25 5.82
C THR A 158 -3.60 -4.97 7.20
N ARG A 159 -2.87 -4.18 7.99
CA ARG A 159 -3.29 -3.73 9.31
C ARG A 159 -3.42 -2.23 9.36
N VAL A 160 -4.47 -1.75 10.01
CA VAL A 160 -4.76 -0.33 10.18
C VAL A 160 -4.82 0.00 11.67
N TYR A 161 -4.12 1.06 12.07
CA TYR A 161 -4.07 1.56 13.43
C TYR A 161 -4.48 3.02 13.45
N GLN A 162 -5.21 3.43 14.49
CA GLN A 162 -5.62 4.81 14.71
C GLN A 162 -5.06 5.28 16.04
N LEU A 163 -4.10 6.20 15.99
CA LEU A 163 -3.34 6.67 17.14
C LEU A 163 -3.55 8.17 17.32
N GLY A 164 -3.84 8.61 18.54
CA GLY A 164 -3.97 10.04 18.79
C GLY A 164 -4.72 10.33 20.07
N GLY A 165 -5.34 11.50 20.10
CA GLY A 165 -5.95 12.05 21.31
C GLY A 165 -4.91 12.57 22.29
N ALA A 166 -5.40 13.03 23.44
CA ALA A 166 -4.61 13.75 24.45
C ALA A 166 -3.33 13.03 24.91
N LEU A 167 -3.29 11.69 24.81
CA LEU A 167 -2.13 10.89 25.18
C LEU A 167 -0.89 11.21 24.34
N TRP A 168 -1.08 11.48 23.06
CA TRP A 168 0.01 11.64 22.10
C TRP A 168 0.20 13.08 21.64
N ASP A 169 -0.69 14.00 22.03
CA ASP A 169 -0.60 15.42 21.73
C ASP A 169 0.82 15.95 22.00
N GLY A 170 1.40 16.66 21.01
CA GLY A 170 2.73 17.26 21.11
C GLY A 170 3.90 16.30 20.93
N HIS A 171 3.68 14.98 20.84
CA HIS A 171 4.74 14.02 20.54
C HIS A 171 5.13 14.07 19.05
N VAL A 172 6.35 13.64 18.76
CA VAL A 172 6.91 13.61 17.40
C VAL A 172 7.46 12.22 17.10
N ILE A 173 6.98 11.62 16.01
CA ILE A 173 7.51 10.37 15.45
C ILE A 173 8.77 10.72 14.68
N LYS A 174 9.91 10.19 15.14
CA LYS A 174 11.24 10.38 14.54
C LYS A 174 11.61 9.32 13.51
N GLY A 175 10.87 8.22 13.45
CA GLY A 175 11.14 7.15 12.50
C GLY A 175 10.28 5.91 12.70
N VAL A 176 10.27 5.08 11.68
CA VAL A 176 9.58 3.78 11.65
C VAL A 176 10.61 2.67 11.64
N SER A 177 10.41 1.70 12.51
CA SER A 177 11.15 0.44 12.52
C SER A 177 10.17 -0.72 12.35
N VAL A 178 10.71 -1.86 11.95
CA VAL A 178 10.00 -3.15 11.96
C VAL A 178 10.62 -4.02 13.04
N PHE A 179 9.85 -4.97 13.56
CA PHE A 179 10.38 -6.02 14.42
C PHE A 179 9.84 -7.39 14.03
N GLY A 180 10.66 -8.40 14.29
CA GLY A 180 10.31 -9.82 14.25
C GLY A 180 10.56 -10.44 15.62
N VAL A 181 9.69 -11.36 16.04
CA VAL A 181 9.87 -12.15 17.25
C VAL A 181 9.61 -13.62 16.94
N ASN A 182 10.54 -14.49 17.31
CA ASN A 182 10.29 -15.92 17.30
C ASN A 182 9.37 -16.25 18.48
N LEU A 183 8.17 -16.73 18.19
CA LEU A 183 7.17 -17.09 19.21
C LEU A 183 7.35 -18.52 19.73
N SER A 184 8.21 -19.33 19.12
CA SER A 184 8.56 -20.66 19.59
C SER A 184 9.27 -20.60 20.94
N ASP A 185 8.87 -21.49 21.84
CA ASP A 185 9.52 -21.67 23.13
C ASP A 185 10.84 -22.45 23.04
N GLU A 186 11.02 -23.25 21.99
CA GLU A 186 12.07 -24.28 21.95
C GLU A 186 12.95 -24.24 20.71
N ARG A 187 12.43 -23.76 19.56
CA ARG A 187 13.10 -23.92 18.27
C ARG A 187 13.58 -22.59 17.73
N THR A 188 14.75 -22.63 17.09
CA THR A 188 15.19 -21.57 16.19
C THR A 188 14.32 -21.56 14.94
N GLU A 189 13.91 -20.38 14.47
CA GLU A 189 13.10 -20.21 13.27
C GLU A 189 13.83 -19.39 12.21
N ASP A 190 13.71 -19.84 10.97
CA ASP A 190 14.03 -19.03 9.79
C ASP A 190 12.85 -18.08 9.56
N TRP A 191 13.05 -16.82 9.91
CA TRP A 191 12.02 -15.79 9.86
C TRP A 191 12.10 -15.04 8.54
N SER A 192 10.98 -14.92 7.83
CA SER A 192 10.91 -14.31 6.50
C SER A 192 9.64 -13.49 6.31
N VAL A 193 9.79 -12.20 6.00
CA VAL A 193 8.68 -11.26 5.83
C VAL A 193 8.92 -10.35 4.65
N HIS A 194 7.88 -10.12 3.85
CA HIS A 194 7.83 -9.06 2.85
C HIS A 194 6.98 -7.90 3.37
N VAL A 195 7.50 -6.69 3.33
CA VAL A 195 6.75 -5.45 3.58
C VAL A 195 6.51 -4.77 2.25
N GLY A 196 5.24 -4.68 1.86
CA GLY A 196 4.84 -4.18 0.54
C GLY A 196 4.40 -2.73 0.55
N GLN A 197 3.94 -2.22 1.71
CA GLN A 197 3.49 -0.84 1.85
C GLN A 197 3.49 -0.43 3.33
N VAL A 198 3.86 0.83 3.60
CA VAL A 198 3.71 1.48 4.90
C VAL A 198 3.20 2.91 4.66
N VAL A 199 2.15 3.30 5.36
CA VAL A 199 1.51 4.62 5.27
C VAL A 199 1.34 5.18 6.66
N VAL A 200 1.73 6.45 6.85
CA VAL A 200 1.50 7.23 8.08
C VAL A 200 0.85 8.54 7.66
N CYS A 201 -0.36 8.81 8.12
CA CYS A 201 -1.17 9.92 7.61
C CYS A 201 -2.19 10.45 8.64
N PRO A 202 -2.61 11.72 8.59
CA PRO A 202 -3.71 12.21 9.43
C PRO A 202 -5.07 11.64 9.01
N VAL A 203 -5.90 11.23 9.99
CA VAL A 203 -7.27 10.68 9.74
C VAL A 203 -8.21 11.72 9.11
N ALA A 204 -8.04 13.00 9.43
CA ALA A 204 -8.93 14.06 8.97
C ALA A 204 -8.72 14.46 7.50
N ALA A 205 -7.79 13.85 6.76
CA ALA A 205 -7.45 14.28 5.42
C ALA A 205 -7.39 13.17 4.35
N ASP A 206 -6.99 11.91 4.66
CA ASP A 206 -6.41 11.11 3.56
C ASP A 206 -6.52 9.59 3.60
N MET A 207 -7.16 8.96 4.59
CA MET A 207 -7.37 7.50 4.56
C MET A 207 -8.79 7.15 4.13
N PRO A 208 -8.98 6.66 2.89
CA PRO A 208 -10.28 6.20 2.47
C PRO A 208 -10.71 4.98 3.28
N THR A 209 -11.67 5.18 4.19
CA THR A 209 -12.45 4.10 4.77
C THR A 209 -13.35 3.53 3.68
N LEU A 210 -12.86 2.47 3.00
CA LEU A 210 -13.55 1.42 2.24
C LEU A 210 -14.66 1.75 1.22
N SER A 211 -15.15 2.99 1.06
CA SER A 211 -16.12 3.31 -0.01
C SER A 211 -16.29 4.80 -0.34
N GLN A 212 -16.07 5.72 0.60
CA GLN A 212 -16.46 7.14 0.42
C GLN A 212 -15.33 8.05 -0.08
N MET A 213 -14.08 7.60 -0.11
CA MET A 213 -12.94 8.43 -0.55
C MET A 213 -11.98 7.69 -1.51
N SER A 214 -12.40 6.57 -2.10
CA SER A 214 -11.65 5.99 -3.22
C SER A 214 -11.51 7.05 -4.31
N PRO A 215 -10.31 7.28 -4.87
CA PRO A 215 -10.16 8.31 -5.90
C PRO A 215 -11.04 7.98 -7.11
N VAL A 216 -11.70 9.00 -7.65
CA VAL A 216 -12.62 8.86 -8.79
C VAL A 216 -12.15 9.78 -9.92
N ILE A 217 -12.16 9.23 -11.13
CA ILE A 217 -12.00 10.01 -12.36
C ILE A 217 -13.35 10.70 -12.65
N THR A 218 -13.34 12.02 -12.73
CA THR A 218 -14.59 12.82 -12.85
C THR A 218 -14.92 13.23 -14.27
N ALA A 219 -13.90 13.30 -15.14
CA ALA A 219 -14.07 13.62 -16.54
C ALA A 219 -12.95 12.94 -17.35
N VAL A 220 -13.27 12.59 -18.59
CA VAL A 220 -12.34 12.02 -19.56
C VAL A 220 -12.53 12.76 -20.89
N GLN A 221 -11.43 13.13 -21.53
CA GLN A 221 -11.43 13.82 -22.82
C GLN A 221 -10.36 13.21 -23.72
N ILE A 222 -10.63 13.21 -25.02
CA ILE A 222 -9.66 12.78 -26.04
C ILE A 222 -9.31 14.03 -26.83
N ASP A 223 -8.02 14.30 -26.99
CA ASP A 223 -7.49 15.28 -27.93
C ASP A 223 -7.09 14.53 -29.23
N PRO A 224 -7.88 14.68 -30.31
CA PRO A 224 -7.58 14.08 -31.61
C PRO A 224 -6.28 14.58 -32.22
N SER A 225 -5.94 15.86 -31.99
CA SER A 225 -4.81 16.52 -32.63
C SER A 225 -3.47 16.01 -32.11
N THR A 226 -3.42 15.66 -30.83
CA THR A 226 -2.25 15.10 -30.18
C THR A 226 -2.38 13.61 -29.89
N ALA A 227 -3.45 12.96 -30.35
CA ALA A 227 -3.79 11.56 -30.05
C ALA A 227 -3.62 11.24 -28.56
N THR A 228 -4.15 12.08 -27.68
CA THR A 228 -3.93 11.99 -26.23
C THR A 228 -5.25 11.83 -25.49
N LEU A 229 -5.33 10.81 -24.62
CA LEU A 229 -6.38 10.67 -23.64
C LEU A 229 -6.04 11.50 -22.41
N THR A 230 -6.96 12.28 -21.88
CA THR A 230 -6.80 13.09 -20.66
C THR A 230 -7.95 12.84 -19.71
N TRP A 231 -7.72 13.01 -18.42
CA TRP A 231 -8.75 12.85 -17.40
C TRP A 231 -8.59 13.81 -16.23
N THR A 232 -9.65 13.97 -15.43
CA THR A 232 -9.62 14.80 -14.22
C THR A 232 -9.69 13.93 -12.97
N VAL A 233 -8.73 14.10 -12.07
CA VAL A 233 -8.61 13.39 -10.78
C VAL A 233 -8.30 14.36 -9.65
N PRO A 234 -8.66 14.03 -8.39
CA PRO A 234 -8.25 14.80 -7.22
C PRO A 234 -6.73 14.93 -7.11
N SER A 235 -6.25 16.02 -6.52
CA SER A 235 -4.81 16.26 -6.27
C SER A 235 -4.16 15.22 -5.35
N THR A 236 -4.95 14.41 -4.66
CA THR A 236 -4.49 13.34 -3.78
C THR A 236 -4.17 12.04 -4.53
N VAL A 237 -4.49 11.95 -5.82
CA VAL A 237 -4.08 10.83 -6.69
C VAL A 237 -2.58 10.95 -6.98
N GLN A 238 -1.84 9.91 -6.62
CA GLN A 238 -0.40 9.83 -6.85
C GLN A 238 -0.08 9.37 -8.28
N TYR A 239 -0.83 8.39 -8.77
CA TYR A 239 -0.71 7.88 -10.13
C TYR A 239 -1.99 7.17 -10.58
N THR A 240 -2.11 6.87 -11.87
CA THR A 240 -3.20 6.11 -12.48
C THR A 240 -2.62 4.91 -13.22
N HIS A 241 -3.09 3.70 -12.91
CA HIS A 241 -2.83 2.54 -13.75
C HIS A 241 -3.67 2.63 -15.02
N VAL A 242 -3.07 2.27 -16.14
CA VAL A 242 -3.72 2.18 -17.44
C VAL A 242 -3.70 0.73 -17.88
N PHE A 243 -4.89 0.20 -18.11
CA PHE A 243 -5.10 -1.12 -18.71
C PHE A 243 -5.73 -0.94 -20.08
N GLN A 244 -5.45 -1.86 -20.98
CA GLN A 244 -6.10 -1.96 -22.27
C GLN A 244 -6.85 -3.29 -22.32
N GLU A 245 -8.12 -3.24 -22.72
CA GLU A 245 -8.88 -4.45 -23.00
C GLU A 245 -8.46 -4.97 -24.38
N MET A 246 -8.04 -6.22 -24.41
CA MET A 246 -7.71 -6.91 -25.65
C MET A 246 -8.93 -7.72 -26.08
N LEU A 247 -9.45 -7.42 -27.27
CA LEU A 247 -10.50 -8.20 -27.95
C LEU A 247 -9.92 -9.54 -28.45
N THR A 248 -9.43 -10.36 -27.54
CA THR A 248 -9.15 -11.78 -27.77
C THR A 248 -10.37 -12.58 -27.29
N CYS A 249 -10.39 -13.90 -27.52
CA CYS A 249 -11.50 -14.78 -27.17
C CYS A 249 -11.90 -14.82 -25.67
N HIS A 250 -11.23 -14.04 -24.80
CA HIS A 250 -11.43 -14.04 -23.35
C HIS A 250 -11.54 -12.63 -22.72
N ASP A 251 -11.70 -11.55 -23.50
CA ASP A 251 -11.79 -10.15 -23.00
C ASP A 251 -10.76 -9.85 -21.88
N GLU A 252 -9.48 -10.00 -22.19
CA GLU A 252 -8.40 -9.86 -21.22
C GLU A 252 -8.02 -8.39 -21.00
N LEU A 253 -7.99 -7.96 -19.73
CA LEU A 253 -7.43 -6.66 -19.32
C LEU A 253 -5.91 -6.77 -19.18
N VAL A 254 -5.18 -6.12 -20.08
CA VAL A 254 -3.72 -6.08 -20.07
C VAL A 254 -3.25 -4.76 -19.49
N TRP A 255 -2.43 -4.81 -18.44
CA TRP A 255 -1.78 -3.62 -17.92
C TRP A 255 -0.75 -3.10 -18.93
N VAL A 256 -0.94 -1.85 -19.39
CA VAL A 256 -0.04 -1.22 -20.37
C VAL A 256 0.94 -0.24 -19.73
N GLY A 257 0.62 0.24 -18.52
CA GLY A 257 1.52 1.11 -17.77
C GLY A 257 0.83 1.88 -16.66
N ARG A 258 1.55 2.86 -16.11
CA ARG A 258 1.02 3.81 -15.12
C ARG A 258 1.58 5.20 -15.37
N THR A 259 0.88 6.23 -14.92
CA THR A 259 1.27 7.63 -15.11
C THR A 259 0.88 8.48 -13.90
N ASN A 260 1.72 9.44 -13.53
CA ASN A 260 1.41 10.49 -12.54
C ASN A 260 0.73 11.71 -13.17
N HIS A 261 0.70 11.77 -14.49
CA HIS A 261 -0.03 12.78 -15.23
C HIS A 261 -1.42 12.27 -15.56
N SER A 262 -2.41 13.16 -15.54
CA SER A 262 -3.77 12.84 -15.98
C SER A 262 -3.90 12.80 -17.51
N ARG A 263 -2.92 12.18 -18.18
CA ARG A 263 -2.86 12.01 -19.63
C ARG A 263 -2.17 10.70 -20.03
N TRP A 264 -2.58 10.15 -21.15
CA TRP A 264 -2.02 8.94 -21.77
C TRP A 264 -1.92 9.11 -23.28
N GLN A 265 -0.77 8.75 -23.86
CA GLN A 265 -0.57 8.79 -25.31
C GLN A 265 -1.24 7.58 -25.96
N LEU A 266 -2.05 7.82 -26.99
CA LEU A 266 -2.74 6.76 -27.72
C LEU A 266 -1.79 6.11 -28.73
N PRO A 267 -1.93 4.80 -29.01
CA PRO A 267 -1.18 4.14 -30.07
C PRO A 267 -1.51 4.77 -31.43
N SER A 268 -0.48 5.17 -32.19
CA SER A 268 -0.62 5.88 -33.47
C SER A 268 -1.21 5.06 -34.63
N LYS A 269 -1.51 3.77 -34.41
CA LYS A 269 -1.95 2.81 -35.45
C LYS A 269 -3.05 1.86 -34.98
N ALA A 270 -4.00 2.35 -34.21
CA ALA A 270 -5.14 1.54 -33.87
C ALA A 270 -6.04 1.35 -35.11
N LYS A 271 -6.40 0.10 -35.41
CA LYS A 271 -7.22 -0.29 -36.57
C LYS A 271 -8.66 -0.64 -36.19
N SER A 272 -8.97 -0.59 -34.90
CA SER A 272 -10.23 -0.96 -34.30
C SER A 272 -10.48 -0.11 -33.06
N ASN A 273 -11.71 -0.11 -32.57
CA ASN A 273 -12.01 0.51 -31.28
C ASN A 273 -11.05 -0.01 -30.21
N ILE A 274 -10.60 0.89 -29.34
CA ILE A 274 -9.74 0.55 -28.22
C ILE A 274 -10.47 0.89 -26.94
N THR A 275 -10.54 -0.05 -26.02
CA THR A 275 -11.01 0.22 -24.67
C THR A 275 -9.85 0.31 -23.70
N PHE A 276 -9.77 1.41 -22.97
CA PHE A 276 -8.88 1.56 -21.83
C PHE A 276 -9.68 1.46 -20.52
N VAL A 277 -9.04 0.93 -19.49
CA VAL A 277 -9.51 1.01 -18.11
C VAL A 277 -8.49 1.79 -17.31
N LEU A 278 -8.91 2.94 -16.78
CA LEU A 278 -8.12 3.83 -15.97
C LEU A 278 -8.43 3.58 -14.50
N GLN A 279 -7.41 3.32 -13.69
CA GLN A 279 -7.58 3.04 -12.27
C GLN A 279 -6.69 3.97 -11.44
N PRO A 280 -7.24 5.06 -10.86
CA PRO A 280 -6.46 6.00 -10.08
C PRO A 280 -6.04 5.38 -8.74
N VAL A 281 -4.88 5.78 -8.24
CA VAL A 281 -4.33 5.33 -6.95
C VAL A 281 -4.01 6.55 -6.10
N HIS A 282 -4.59 6.58 -4.91
CA HIS A 282 -4.36 7.63 -3.92
C HIS A 282 -2.92 7.58 -3.41
N TRP A 283 -2.39 8.68 -2.85
CA TRP A 283 -1.04 8.68 -2.27
C TRP A 283 -0.86 7.71 -1.08
N THR A 284 -1.97 7.32 -0.44
CA THR A 284 -1.99 6.24 0.57
C THR A 284 -1.99 4.83 -0.05
N GLY A 285 -1.93 4.74 -1.38
CA GLY A 285 -2.04 3.53 -2.19
C GLY A 285 -3.42 2.89 -2.24
N ALA A 286 -4.44 3.58 -1.72
CA ALA A 286 -5.82 3.13 -1.89
C ALA A 286 -6.23 3.21 -3.37
N VAL A 287 -6.73 2.09 -3.87
CA VAL A 287 -7.10 1.94 -5.28
C VAL A 287 -8.50 2.47 -5.53
N GLY A 288 -8.63 3.31 -6.55
CA GLY A 288 -9.87 3.91 -7.01
C GLY A 288 -10.74 2.96 -7.82
N ARG A 289 -11.98 3.41 -8.08
CA ARG A 289 -12.87 2.67 -8.98
C ARG A 289 -12.31 2.73 -10.41
N PRO A 290 -12.29 1.60 -11.14
CA PRO A 290 -11.87 1.60 -12.54
C PRO A 290 -12.87 2.37 -13.40
N GLN A 291 -12.35 3.27 -14.24
CA GLN A 291 -13.12 3.99 -15.25
C GLN A 291 -12.81 3.40 -16.63
N ARG A 292 -13.83 2.82 -17.27
CA ARG A 292 -13.72 2.31 -18.63
C ARG A 292 -13.94 3.46 -19.63
N VAL A 293 -13.13 3.49 -20.68
CA VAL A 293 -13.15 4.49 -21.75
C VAL A 293 -12.97 3.79 -23.08
N THR A 294 -13.95 3.88 -23.96
CA THR A 294 -13.87 3.28 -25.30
C THR A 294 -13.63 4.38 -26.32
N ILE A 295 -12.57 4.23 -27.10
CA ILE A 295 -12.23 5.10 -28.22
C ILE A 295 -12.79 4.43 -29.47
N VAL A 296 -13.83 5.04 -30.03
CA VAL A 296 -14.41 4.59 -31.29
C VAL A 296 -13.60 5.20 -32.43
N LEU A 297 -12.96 4.34 -33.23
CA LEU A 297 -12.32 4.80 -34.46
C LEU A 297 -13.38 4.83 -35.55
N GLY A 298 -13.71 6.03 -36.02
CA GLY A 298 -14.57 6.19 -37.19
C GLY A 298 -13.95 5.42 -38.37
N GLY A 299 -14.74 4.54 -38.99
CA GLY A 299 -14.35 3.90 -40.24
C GLY A 299 -13.91 4.96 -41.24
N ALA A 300 -12.77 4.75 -41.86
CA ALA A 300 -12.26 5.64 -42.90
C ALA A 300 -13.29 5.70 -44.04
N ASP A 301 -14.06 6.79 -44.04
CA ASP A 301 -14.47 7.52 -45.24
C ASP A 301 -14.65 9.02 -44.96
N ASP A 302 -14.08 9.57 -43.88
CA ASP A 302 -13.97 11.04 -43.72
C ASP A 302 -12.94 11.45 -42.64
N PRO A 303 -11.97 12.34 -42.91
CA PRO A 303 -10.83 12.63 -42.01
C PRO A 303 -11.16 13.58 -40.85
N SER A 304 -12.39 13.59 -40.32
CA SER A 304 -12.80 14.59 -39.32
C SER A 304 -13.68 14.11 -38.16
N SER A 305 -13.92 12.81 -37.95
CA SER A 305 -14.83 12.38 -36.88
C SER A 305 -14.23 11.35 -35.90
N PHE A 306 -13.98 11.82 -34.68
CA PHE A 306 -13.99 10.98 -33.48
C PHE A 306 -15.35 11.17 -32.79
N PRO A 307 -16.32 10.25 -32.93
CA PRO A 307 -17.53 10.29 -32.13
C PRO A 307 -17.26 9.73 -30.72
N GLN A 308 -17.71 10.47 -29.70
CA GLN A 308 -17.68 10.06 -28.29
C GLN A 308 -18.96 9.30 -27.94
N THR A 309 -18.83 8.16 -27.24
CA THR A 309 -19.90 7.50 -26.47
C THR A 309 -19.35 6.97 -25.17
#